data_AF-A0A0B1SA25-F1
#
_entry.id   AF-A0A0B1SA25-F1
#
_cell.length_a   1.000
_cell.length_b   1.000
_cell.length_c   1.000
_cell.angle_alpha   90.00
_cell.angle_beta   90.00
_cell.angle_gamma   90.00
#
_symmetry.space_group_name_H-M   'P 1'
#
loop_
_entity.id
_entity.type
_entity.pdbx_description
1 polymer ?
#
loop_
_entity_poly.entity_id
_entity_poly.type
_entity_poly.pdbx_seq_one_letter_code
_entity_poly.pdbx_strand_id
1 'polypeptide(L)'
;MDAVRFLRNAAHWKSRMILGCKWPNGTSCRLSDFKPVWTLTGLCWAINTDPINPLEVVGSGVGHSIQLLLNVETYERVDACTSHFRTKSLPGLKILIYNQTSVPITSYNGVNIPSGYAMDIRFRMQH
;
A
#
# COMPACT_ATOMS: atom_id res chain seq x y z
N MET A 1 6.04 22.55 -17.14
CA MET A 1 5.15 21.80 -16.23
C MET A 1 6.05 20.94 -15.35
N ASP A 2 5.97 21.06 -14.02
CA ASP A 2 6.77 20.25 -13.10
C ASP A 2 6.17 18.84 -13.00
N ALA A 3 6.89 17.85 -13.53
CA ALA A 3 6.45 16.46 -13.60
C ALA A 3 6.18 15.87 -12.21
N VAL A 4 6.98 16.24 -11.20
CA VAL A 4 6.82 15.74 -9.83
C VAL A 4 5.53 16.29 -9.22
N ARG A 5 5.27 17.58 -9.41
CA ARG A 5 4.03 18.23 -8.98
C ARG A 5 2.80 17.61 -9.64
N PHE A 6 2.87 17.32 -10.94
CA PHE A 6 1.78 16.65 -11.66
C PHE A 6 1.52 15.24 -11.09
N LEU A 7 2.56 14.41 -10.98
CA LEU A 7 2.44 13.04 -10.46
C LEU A 7 1.87 13.00 -9.05
N ARG A 8 2.27 13.95 -8.19
CA ARG A 8 1.74 14.05 -6.83
C ARG A 8 0.25 14.39 -6.80
N ASN A 9 -0.19 15.25 -7.71
CA ASN A 9 -1.59 15.67 -7.80
C ASN A 9 -2.48 14.60 -8.43
N ALA A 10 -1.96 13.85 -9.40
CA ALA A 10 -2.67 12.79 -10.10
C ALA A 10 -2.70 11.45 -9.34
N ALA A 11 -1.84 11.27 -8.34
CA ALA A 11 -1.80 10.06 -7.53
C ALA A 11 -3.00 9.91 -6.58
N HIS A 12 -3.28 8.67 -6.17
CA HIS A 12 -4.30 8.37 -5.16
C HIS A 12 -3.98 9.00 -3.81
N TRP A 13 -4.98 9.66 -3.23
CA TRP A 13 -4.84 10.32 -1.93
C TRP A 13 -5.08 9.32 -0.80
N LYS A 14 -4.15 9.27 0.18
CA LYS A 14 -4.29 8.34 1.32
C LYS A 14 -5.60 8.49 2.10
N SER A 15 -6.15 9.69 2.20
CA SER A 15 -7.41 9.94 2.93
C SER A 15 -8.64 9.35 2.23
N ARG A 16 -8.55 9.09 0.92
CA ARG A 16 -9.60 8.46 0.13
C ARG A 16 -9.37 6.95 0.00
N MET A 17 -8.11 6.54 -0.10
CA MET A 17 -7.70 5.16 -0.26
C MET A 17 -7.78 4.35 1.05
N ILE A 18 -7.48 4.94 2.20
CA ILE A 18 -7.43 4.23 3.50
C ILE A 18 -8.69 4.54 4.29
N LEU A 19 -9.67 3.65 4.23
CA LEU A 19 -10.96 3.79 4.92
C LEU A 19 -10.88 3.35 6.39
N GLY A 20 -10.02 2.38 6.68
CA GLY A 20 -9.81 1.87 8.04
C GLY A 20 -8.44 1.24 8.21
N CYS A 21 -7.86 1.40 9.40
CA CYS A 21 -6.62 0.76 9.78
C CYS A 21 -6.62 0.43 11.27
N LYS A 22 -6.22 -0.79 11.63
CA LYS A 22 -5.97 -1.18 13.01
C LYS A 22 -4.57 -1.78 13.15
N TRP A 23 -3.90 -1.38 14.21
CA TRP A 23 -2.65 -1.96 14.66
C TRP A 23 -2.88 -3.32 15.34
N PRO A 24 -1.83 -4.15 15.47
CA PRO A 24 -1.87 -5.44 16.16
C PRO A 24 -2.37 -5.39 17.61
N ASN A 25 -2.27 -4.25 18.28
CA ASN A 25 -2.80 -4.05 19.64
C ASN A 25 -4.28 -3.62 19.66
N GLY A 26 -4.96 -3.62 18.50
CA GLY A 26 -6.35 -3.24 18.32
C GLY A 26 -6.60 -1.73 18.19
N THR A 27 -5.60 -0.88 18.44
CA THR A 27 -5.76 0.57 18.31
C THR A 27 -5.88 1.00 16.84
N SER A 28 -6.64 2.07 16.59
CA SER A 28 -6.80 2.60 15.23
C SER A 28 -5.53 3.34 14.80
N CYS A 29 -5.04 3.07 13.59
CA CYS A 29 -3.92 3.81 13.02
C CYS A 29 -4.38 5.22 12.60
N ARG A 30 -3.43 6.15 12.53
CA ARG A 30 -3.67 7.51 12.05
C ARG A 30 -3.24 7.61 10.59
N LEU A 31 -3.89 8.49 9.82
CA LEU A 31 -3.43 8.80 8.45
C LEU A 31 -2.00 9.37 8.44
N SER A 32 -1.53 9.97 9.54
CA SER A 32 -0.15 10.45 9.70
C SER A 32 0.89 9.34 9.75
N ASP A 33 0.48 8.11 10.10
CA ASP A 33 1.36 6.95 10.22
C ASP A 33 1.78 6.43 8.83
N PHE A 34 1.00 6.77 7.81
CA PHE A 34 1.31 6.48 6.41
C PHE A 34 2.18 7.58 5.79
N LYS A 35 3.40 7.19 5.41
CA LYS A 35 4.39 8.05 4.75
C LYS A 35 4.36 7.87 3.23
N PRO A 36 4.48 8.96 2.46
CA PRO A 36 4.56 8.88 1.00
C PRO A 36 5.89 8.25 0.59
N VAL A 37 5.84 7.32 -0.37
CA VAL A 37 7.04 6.72 -0.97
C VAL A 37 6.88 6.66 -2.47
N TRP A 38 7.86 7.20 -3.19
CA TRP A 38 7.90 7.12 -4.65
C TRP A 38 8.46 5.77 -5.09
N THR A 39 7.74 5.13 -6.00
CA THR A 39 8.11 3.82 -6.56
C THR A 39 7.97 3.87 -8.09
N LEU A 40 8.39 2.79 -8.77
CA LEU A 40 8.21 2.66 -10.22
C LEU A 40 6.73 2.58 -10.64
N THR A 41 5.83 2.28 -9.70
CA THR A 41 4.38 2.25 -9.91
C THR A 41 3.69 3.58 -9.58
N GLY A 42 4.45 4.62 -9.19
CA GLY A 42 3.94 5.93 -8.79
C GLY A 42 4.07 6.18 -7.29
N LEU A 43 3.22 7.05 -6.76
CA LEU A 43 3.18 7.40 -5.34
C LEU A 43 2.47 6.30 -4.55
N CYS A 44 3.17 5.73 -3.57
CA CYS A 44 2.66 4.71 -2.65
C CYS A 44 2.63 5.23 -1.21
N TRP A 45 1.96 4.49 -0.34
CA TRP A 45 1.83 4.81 1.09
C TRP A 45 2.39 3.66 1.92
N ALA A 46 3.40 3.94 2.73
CA ALA A 46 4.05 2.97 3.59
C ALA A 46 3.76 3.26 5.06
N ILE A 47 3.63 2.22 5.87
CA ILE A 47 3.33 2.28 7.30
C ILE A 47 4.42 1.53 8.08
N ASN A 48 4.66 1.91 9.33
CA ASN A 48 5.73 1.36 10.17
C ASN A 48 7.13 1.51 9.55
N THR A 49 7.45 2.71 9.05
CA THR A 49 8.69 3.00 8.32
C THR A 49 9.84 3.55 9.17
N ASP A 50 9.63 3.76 10.48
CA ASP A 50 10.68 4.29 11.36
C ASP A 50 11.68 3.17 11.72
N PRO A 51 12.95 3.26 11.29
CA PRO A 51 13.95 2.25 11.62
C PRO A 51 14.47 2.34 13.06
N ILE A 52 14.28 3.48 13.73
CA ILE A 52 14.75 3.71 15.10
C ILE A 52 13.74 3.15 16.11
N ASN A 53 12.46 3.39 15.88
CA ASN A 53 11.38 2.93 16.75
C ASN A 53 10.32 2.15 15.94
N PRO A 54 10.65 0.94 15.44
CA PRO A 54 9.68 0.12 14.72
C PRO A 54 8.61 -0.40 15.68
N LEU A 55 7.40 -0.56 15.18
CA LEU A 55 6.36 -1.29 15.89
C LEU A 55 6.66 -2.79 15.83
N GLU A 56 6.72 -3.41 17.01
CA GLU A 56 6.97 -4.82 17.19
C GLU A 56 5.67 -5.59 17.44
N VAL A 57 5.63 -6.84 16.98
CA VAL A 57 4.54 -7.77 17.22
C VAL A 57 4.99 -8.84 18.21
N VAL A 58 4.18 -9.08 19.23
CA VAL A 58 4.49 -10.04 20.31
C VAL A 58 3.91 -11.44 20.08
N GLY A 59 3.25 -11.67 18.94
CA GLY A 59 2.54 -12.92 18.66
C GLY A 59 2.20 -13.13 17.19
N SER A 60 1.68 -14.31 16.89
CA SER A 60 1.26 -14.73 15.54
C SER A 60 -0.26 -14.82 15.43
N GLY A 61 -0.78 -14.73 14.20
CA GLY A 61 -2.21 -14.87 13.91
C GLY A 61 -2.92 -13.55 13.65
N VAL A 62 -4.20 -13.62 13.25
CA VAL A 62 -5.00 -12.45 12.79
C VAL A 62 -5.20 -11.40 13.90
N GLY A 63 -5.19 -11.82 15.16
CA GLY A 63 -5.25 -10.90 16.30
C GLY A 63 -4.02 -10.01 16.47
N HIS A 64 -2.88 -10.40 15.87
CA HIS A 64 -1.62 -9.67 15.90
C HIS A 64 -1.23 -9.10 14.53
N SER A 65 -2.18 -8.99 13.59
CA SER A 65 -1.94 -8.43 12.26
C SER A 65 -2.28 -6.94 12.20
N ILE A 66 -1.71 -6.25 11.20
CA ILE A 66 -2.26 -4.97 10.74
C ILE A 66 -3.50 -5.29 9.90
N GLN A 67 -4.61 -4.63 10.19
CA GLN A 67 -5.86 -4.78 9.45
C GLN A 67 -6.13 -3.51 8.67
N LEU A 68 -6.33 -3.65 7.36
CA LEU A 68 -6.58 -2.53 6.45
C LEU A 68 -7.91 -2.70 5.74
N LEU A 69 -8.69 -1.63 5.69
CA LEU A 69 -9.84 -1.49 4.80
C LEU A 69 -9.51 -0.40 3.79
N LEU A 70 -9.43 -0.79 2.52
CA LEU A 70 -8.91 0.07 1.45
C LEU A 70 -9.94 0.27 0.35
N ASN A 71 -10.01 1.49 -0.16
CA ASN A 71 -10.71 1.86 -1.37
C ASN A 71 -9.71 1.94 -2.52
N VAL A 72 -9.84 1.06 -3.52
CA VAL A 72 -8.95 1.03 -4.69
C VAL A 72 -9.27 2.16 -5.67
N GLU A 73 -10.41 2.84 -5.51
CA GLU A 73 -10.85 3.94 -6.37
C GLU A 73 -10.93 3.53 -7.84
N THR A 74 -11.52 2.37 -8.13
CA THR A 74 -11.63 1.84 -9.50
C THR A 74 -12.35 2.79 -10.46
N TYR A 75 -13.16 3.72 -9.93
CA TYR A 75 -13.84 4.78 -10.67
C TYR A 75 -12.92 5.94 -11.09
N GLU A 76 -11.73 6.10 -10.50
CA GLU A 76 -10.71 7.08 -10.94
C GLU A 76 -9.64 6.45 -11.83
N ARG A 77 -9.76 5.15 -12.11
CA ARG A 77 -8.79 4.44 -12.93
C ARG A 77 -8.80 5.01 -14.34
N VAL A 78 -7.60 5.28 -14.85
CA VAL A 78 -7.40 5.65 -16.26
C VAL A 78 -7.60 4.41 -17.13
N ASP A 79 -8.83 4.20 -17.56
CA ASP A 79 -9.19 3.20 -18.55
C ASP A 79 -9.05 3.81 -19.95
N ALA A 80 -7.83 3.86 -20.46
CA ALA A 80 -7.63 4.14 -21.87
C ALA A 80 -7.72 2.82 -22.66
N CYS A 81 -8.56 2.83 -23.70
CA CYS A 81 -8.80 1.73 -24.62
C CYS A 81 -8.31 2.11 -26.02
N THR A 82 -7.10 2.63 -26.10
CA THR A 82 -6.46 3.00 -27.38
C THR A 82 -5.56 1.86 -27.85
N SER A 83 -5.15 1.91 -29.12
CA SER A 83 -4.11 1.00 -29.66
C SER A 83 -2.76 1.16 -28.94
N HIS A 84 -2.45 2.36 -28.45
CA HIS A 84 -1.17 2.70 -27.80
C HIS A 84 -1.16 2.40 -26.31
N PHE A 85 -2.32 2.53 -25.66
CA PHE A 85 -2.50 2.29 -24.23
C PHE A 85 -3.83 1.59 -24.02
N ARG A 86 -3.75 0.33 -23.59
CA ARG A 86 -4.89 -0.48 -23.18
C ARG A 86 -4.62 -1.07 -21.80
N THR A 87 -5.44 -0.71 -20.82
CA THR A 87 -5.32 -1.28 -19.48
C THR A 87 -5.82 -2.73 -19.51
N LYS A 88 -4.91 -3.69 -19.36
CA LYS A 88 -5.21 -5.13 -19.44
C LYS A 88 -5.25 -5.83 -18.08
N SER A 89 -4.87 -5.15 -17.00
CA SER A 89 -4.81 -5.70 -15.65
C SER A 89 -6.13 -5.52 -14.90
N LEU A 90 -6.48 -6.47 -14.05
CA LEU A 90 -7.60 -6.32 -13.12
C LEU A 90 -7.29 -5.21 -12.09
N PRO A 91 -8.32 -4.48 -11.62
CA PRO A 91 -8.15 -3.52 -10.54
C PRO A 91 -7.77 -4.24 -9.23
N GLY A 92 -6.88 -3.62 -8.48
CA GLY A 92 -6.37 -4.17 -7.23
C GLY A 92 -5.24 -3.32 -6.67
N LEU A 93 -4.62 -3.82 -5.61
CA LEU A 93 -3.49 -3.20 -4.94
C LEU A 93 -2.31 -4.16 -4.93
N LYS A 94 -1.11 -3.60 -4.95
CA LYS A 94 0.12 -4.36 -4.74
C LYS A 94 0.66 -4.03 -3.35
N ILE A 95 0.74 -5.02 -2.48
CA ILE A 95 1.30 -4.87 -1.13
C ILE A 95 2.73 -5.41 -1.13
N LEU A 96 3.67 -4.58 -0.66
CA LEU A 96 5.06 -4.96 -0.46
C LEU A 96 5.37 -4.93 1.04
N ILE A 97 5.91 -6.04 1.54
CA ILE A 97 6.47 -6.14 2.90
C ILE A 97 7.99 -6.08 2.74
N TYR A 98 8.63 -5.15 3.45
CA TYR A 98 10.06 -4.89 3.34
C TYR A 98 10.61 -4.34 4.67
N ASN A 99 11.93 -4.42 4.86
CA ASN A 99 12.59 -3.91 6.06
C ASN A 99 12.61 -2.37 6.08
N GLN A 100 12.51 -1.77 7.26
CA GLN A 100 12.48 -0.32 7.46
C GLN A 100 13.74 0.38 6.94
N THR A 101 14.87 -0.32 6.87
CA THR A 101 16.15 0.19 6.36
C THR A 101 16.27 0.08 4.83
N SER A 102 15.32 -0.56 4.15
CA SER A 102 15.37 -0.85 2.73
C SER A 102 14.50 0.10 1.91
N VAL A 103 14.89 0.33 0.66
CA VAL A 103 14.07 1.05 -0.32
C VAL A 103 13.02 0.09 -0.91
N PRO A 104 11.73 0.46 -0.99
CA PRO A 104 10.70 -0.44 -1.53
C PRO A 104 10.78 -0.55 -3.05
N ILE A 105 11.20 -1.72 -3.52
CA ILE A 105 11.27 -2.04 -4.96
C ILE A 105 10.00 -2.79 -5.38
N THR A 106 9.02 -2.07 -5.92
CA THR A 106 7.70 -2.62 -6.28
C THR A 106 7.64 -3.26 -7.66
N SER A 107 8.69 -3.21 -8.48
CA SER A 107 8.67 -3.78 -9.84
C SER A 107 8.53 -5.30 -9.82
N TYR A 108 9.35 -5.99 -9.03
CA TYR A 108 9.39 -7.47 -9.02
C TYR A 108 8.85 -8.11 -7.75
N ASN A 109 8.80 -7.38 -6.64
CA ASN A 109 8.39 -7.92 -5.34
C ASN A 109 7.00 -7.44 -4.94
N GLY A 110 6.29 -8.24 -4.13
CA GLY A 110 5.00 -7.90 -3.55
C GLY A 110 3.86 -8.83 -3.98
N VAL A 111 2.76 -8.75 -3.25
CA VAL A 111 1.56 -9.57 -3.44
C VAL A 111 0.46 -8.71 -4.05
N ASN A 112 -0.18 -9.20 -5.11
CA ASN A 112 -1.32 -8.53 -5.73
C ASN A 112 -2.61 -8.96 -5.03
N ILE A 113 -3.43 -7.97 -4.65
CA ILE A 113 -4.69 -8.12 -3.94
C ILE A 113 -5.80 -7.58 -4.85
N PRO A 114 -6.62 -8.44 -5.48
CA PRO A 114 -7.81 -7.98 -6.19
C PRO A 114 -8.78 -7.23 -5.27
N SER A 115 -9.50 -6.26 -5.84
CA SER A 115 -10.61 -5.58 -5.15
C SER A 115 -11.76 -6.56 -4.86
N GLY A 116 -12.48 -6.34 -3.75
CA GLY A 116 -13.69 -7.09 -3.40
C GLY A 116 -13.49 -8.32 -2.51
N TYR A 117 -12.25 -8.57 -2.06
CA TYR A 117 -11.91 -9.70 -1.20
C TYR A 117 -11.22 -9.23 0.08
N ALA A 118 -11.48 -9.94 1.18
CA ALA A 118 -10.62 -9.91 2.36
C ALA A 118 -9.53 -10.98 2.17
N MET A 119 -8.25 -10.59 2.33
CA MET A 119 -7.11 -11.49 2.15
C MET A 119 -6.15 -11.39 3.33
N ASP A 120 -5.84 -12.54 3.91
CA ASP A 120 -4.82 -12.66 4.96
C ASP A 120 -3.45 -12.92 4.33
N ILE A 121 -2.55 -11.95 4.40
CA ILE A 121 -1.16 -12.13 4.00
C ILE A 121 -0.35 -12.61 5.20
N ARG A 122 -0.01 -13.89 5.19
CA ARG A 122 0.88 -14.51 6.18
C ARG A 122 2.31 -14.35 5.71
N PHE A 123 3.19 -13.85 6.57
CA PHE A 123 4.62 -13.73 6.28
C PHE A 123 5.43 -14.32 7.44
N ARG A 124 6.68 -14.67 7.14
CA ARG A 124 7.68 -15.10 8.14
C ARG A 124 8.93 -14.26 7.95
N MET A 125 9.58 -13.89 9.04
CA MET A 125 10.92 -13.30 8.98
C MET A 125 11.93 -14.38 8.60
N GLN A 126 12.86 -14.06 7.70
CA GLN A 126 14.02 -14.89 7.43
C GLN A 126 15.25 -14.15 7.96
N HIS A 127 15.99 -14.80 8.85
CA HIS A 127 17.24 -14.31 9.43
C HIS A 127 18.43 -14.84 8.64
#